data_AF-A0A962R0T9-F1
#
_entry.id   AF-A0A962R0T9-F1
#
_cell.length_a   1.000
_cell.length_b   1.000
_cell.length_c   1.000
_cell.angle_alpha   90.00
_cell.angle_beta   90.00
_cell.angle_gamma   90.00
#
_symmetry.space_group_name_H-M   'P 1'
#
loop_
_entity.id
_entity.type
_entity.pdbx_description
1 polymer ?
#
loop_
_entity_poly.entity_id
_entity_poly.type
_entity_poly.pdbx_seq_one_letter_code
_entity_poly.pdbx_strand_id
1 'polypeptide(L)'
;MRHTLPGVSAISYRRGDPLAEYDRWRRLGGGGERLLLVDFELRQYWLPNAPPVSLTALYCLSGERLQVAVSGQALVADAGAPRSQYRAWTARHGLASWEPGMPLELSPVTVPKPWGREIWYSGVEQRGVCSFACGGGHSPIPWLQAVVPDSGLGVAAEPLVLLKILDPRPQPVVGDLYFELHEEKREVYVVTGIDPVAWPGGQGGIRLGFDPRRLADYPDQQAFRQAYLRAVQA
;
A
#
# COMPACT_ATOMS: atom_id res chain seq x y z
N MET A 1 -7.85 -10.64 27.43
CA MET A 1 -8.61 -10.74 26.17
C MET A 1 -8.63 -9.34 25.56
N ARG A 2 -8.20 -9.14 24.30
CA ARG A 2 -8.10 -7.80 23.69
C ARG A 2 -9.46 -7.12 23.53
N HIS A 3 -10.50 -7.92 23.28
CA HIS A 3 -11.85 -7.46 22.99
C HIS A 3 -12.80 -7.70 24.16
N THR A 4 -13.83 -6.87 24.25
CA THR A 4 -14.96 -7.05 25.15
C THR A 4 -16.18 -7.48 24.33
N LEU A 5 -16.48 -8.78 24.33
CA LEU A 5 -17.50 -9.40 23.48
C LEU A 5 -18.59 -10.09 24.34
N PRO A 6 -19.41 -9.36 25.10
CA PRO A 6 -20.40 -9.98 25.98
C PRO A 6 -21.51 -10.67 25.19
N GLY A 7 -21.57 -12.00 25.25
CA GLY A 7 -22.79 -12.79 24.97
C GLY A 7 -23.36 -12.78 23.55
N VAL A 8 -22.65 -12.21 22.56
CA VAL A 8 -23.15 -12.18 21.17
C VAL A 8 -22.90 -13.54 20.51
N SER A 9 -23.89 -14.44 20.57
CA SER A 9 -23.80 -15.81 20.03
C SER A 9 -23.45 -15.89 18.53
N ALA A 10 -23.66 -14.81 17.79
CA ALA A 10 -23.44 -14.73 16.35
C ALA A 10 -22.05 -14.19 15.94
N ILE A 11 -21.18 -13.86 16.91
CA ILE A 11 -19.79 -13.43 16.66
C ILE A 11 -18.84 -14.58 17.00
N SER A 12 -18.11 -15.07 16.01
CA SER A 12 -17.03 -16.03 16.20
C SER A 12 -15.73 -15.29 16.47
N TYR A 13 -14.96 -15.76 17.45
CA TYR A 13 -13.62 -15.23 17.76
C TYR A 13 -12.57 -16.32 17.66
N ARG A 14 -11.44 -16.00 17.00
CA ARG A 14 -10.30 -16.89 16.78
C ARG A 14 -8.99 -16.12 16.94
N ARG A 15 -7.88 -16.86 16.99
CA ARG A 15 -6.52 -16.33 16.93
C ARG A 15 -5.69 -17.19 15.99
N GLY A 16 -4.83 -16.57 15.18
CA GLY A 16 -3.95 -17.29 14.27
C GLY A 16 -3.86 -16.61 12.91
N ASP A 17 -3.60 -17.41 11.88
CA ASP A 17 -3.59 -16.93 10.50
C ASP A 17 -5.00 -16.53 10.05
N PRO A 18 -5.24 -15.27 9.65
CA PRO A 18 -6.58 -14.77 9.37
C PRO A 18 -7.25 -15.47 8.18
N LEU A 19 -6.49 -15.85 7.14
CA LEU A 19 -7.02 -16.54 5.97
C LEU A 19 -7.39 -18.00 6.28
N ALA A 20 -6.52 -18.72 6.98
CA ALA A 20 -6.79 -20.10 7.40
C ALA A 20 -8.01 -20.18 8.34
N GLU A 21 -8.14 -19.22 9.26
CA GLU A 21 -9.31 -19.15 10.15
C GLU A 21 -10.58 -18.76 9.39
N TYR A 22 -10.50 -17.83 8.45
CA TYR A 22 -11.61 -17.49 7.57
C TYR A 22 -12.08 -18.72 6.78
N ASP A 23 -11.16 -19.48 6.17
CA ASP A 23 -11.50 -20.69 5.41
C ASP A 23 -12.16 -21.76 6.27
N ARG A 24 -11.63 -22.01 7.47
CA ARG A 24 -12.25 -22.93 8.44
C ARG A 24 -13.66 -22.48 8.79
N TRP A 25 -13.83 -21.20 9.13
CA TRP A 25 -15.11 -20.63 9.51
C TRP A 25 -16.13 -20.61 8.35
N ARG A 26 -15.68 -20.34 7.13
CA ARG A 26 -16.49 -20.37 5.91
C ARG A 26 -17.02 -21.78 5.66
N ARG A 27 -16.17 -22.81 5.77
CA ARG A 27 -16.53 -24.23 5.60
C ARG A 27 -17.52 -24.77 6.63
N LEU A 28 -17.51 -24.26 7.86
CA LEU A 28 -18.48 -24.66 8.89
C LEU A 28 -19.92 -24.30 8.50
N GLY A 29 -20.10 -23.36 7.55
CA GLY A 29 -21.42 -22.96 7.10
C GLY A 29 -22.27 -22.31 8.20
N GLY A 30 -23.54 -22.11 7.90
CA GLY A 30 -24.50 -21.45 8.78
C GLY A 30 -25.35 -20.45 8.01
N GLY A 31 -26.66 -20.48 8.27
CA GLY A 31 -27.60 -19.53 7.69
C GLY A 31 -27.50 -18.14 8.33
N GLY A 32 -27.94 -17.12 7.60
CA GLY A 32 -28.04 -15.75 8.10
C GLY A 32 -26.71 -14.98 8.12
N GLU A 33 -26.73 -13.84 8.81
CA GLU A 33 -25.56 -12.99 8.96
C GLU A 33 -24.61 -13.56 10.01
N ARG A 34 -23.31 -13.55 9.72
CA ARG A 34 -22.28 -14.09 10.61
C ARG A 34 -21.07 -13.16 10.61
N LEU A 35 -20.42 -13.03 11.76
CA LEU A 35 -19.22 -12.21 11.91
C LEU A 35 -18.11 -13.05 12.54
N LEU A 36 -16.93 -13.03 11.93
CA LEU A 36 -15.71 -13.61 12.46
C LEU A 36 -14.70 -12.51 12.77
N LEU A 37 -14.12 -12.61 13.97
CA LEU A 37 -12.96 -11.86 14.41
C LEU A 37 -11.76 -12.80 14.51
N VAL A 38 -10.63 -12.41 13.92
CA VAL A 38 -9.37 -13.14 14.05
C VAL A 38 -8.27 -12.21 14.52
N ASP A 39 -7.76 -12.42 15.73
CA ASP A 39 -6.54 -11.74 16.17
C ASP A 39 -5.31 -12.40 15.54
N PHE A 40 -4.42 -11.57 14.99
CA PHE A 40 -3.18 -12.01 14.35
C PHE A 40 -2.07 -10.99 14.55
N GLU A 41 -0.83 -11.39 14.26
CA GLU A 41 0.33 -10.51 14.26
C GLU A 41 0.83 -10.33 12.82
N LEU A 42 1.01 -9.07 12.41
CA LEU A 42 1.62 -8.74 11.13
C LEU A 42 3.04 -8.23 11.35
N ARG A 43 4.02 -8.80 10.65
CA ARG A 43 5.38 -8.27 10.60
C ARG A 43 5.41 -7.05 9.68
N GLN A 44 5.83 -5.91 10.21
CA GLN A 44 5.89 -4.66 9.44
C GLN A 44 7.16 -4.63 8.58
N TYR A 45 7.18 -5.39 7.48
CA TYR A 45 8.35 -5.61 6.62
C TYR A 45 8.99 -4.32 6.08
N TRP A 46 8.24 -3.22 6.06
CA TRP A 46 8.69 -1.90 5.61
C TRP A 46 9.46 -1.11 6.67
N LEU A 47 9.57 -1.63 7.90
CA LEU A 47 10.33 -1.02 9.00
C LEU A 47 11.58 -1.87 9.32
N PRO A 48 12.66 -1.23 9.79
CA PRO A 48 13.83 -1.95 10.29
C PRO A 48 13.46 -2.99 11.35
N ASN A 49 14.00 -4.20 11.24
CA ASN A 49 13.75 -5.37 12.11
C ASN A 49 12.31 -5.92 12.07
N ALA A 50 11.45 -5.43 11.16
CA ALA A 50 10.08 -5.89 10.96
C ALA A 50 9.30 -6.12 12.27
N PRO A 51 9.13 -5.08 13.12
CA PRO A 51 8.43 -5.20 14.39
C PRO A 51 7.00 -5.71 14.16
N PRO A 52 6.52 -6.65 14.97
CA PRO A 52 5.15 -7.14 14.86
C PRO A 52 4.15 -6.05 15.27
N VAL A 53 2.98 -6.05 14.65
CA VAL A 53 1.81 -5.28 15.10
C VAL A 53 0.63 -6.23 15.29
N SER A 54 -0.04 -6.13 16.44
CA SER A 54 -1.22 -6.93 16.73
C SER A 54 -2.46 -6.33 16.06
N LEU A 55 -3.11 -7.11 15.21
CA LEU A 55 -4.25 -6.70 14.39
C LEU A 55 -5.42 -7.66 14.61
N THR A 56 -6.62 -7.21 14.23
CA THR A 56 -7.83 -8.03 14.24
C THR A 56 -8.45 -7.94 12.86
N ALA A 57 -8.61 -9.08 12.19
CA ALA A 57 -9.37 -9.20 10.96
C ALA A 57 -10.87 -9.30 11.29
N LEU A 58 -11.70 -8.60 10.52
CA LEU A 58 -13.16 -8.63 10.63
C LEU A 58 -13.73 -9.16 9.32
N TYR A 59 -14.40 -10.31 9.39
CA TYR A 59 -15.10 -10.92 8.25
C TYR A 59 -16.60 -10.94 8.53
N CYS A 60 -17.34 -10.06 7.88
CA CYS A 60 -18.79 -10.01 7.98
C CYS A 60 -19.41 -10.66 6.74
N LEU A 61 -20.17 -11.72 6.95
CA LEU A 61 -20.87 -12.43 5.89
C LEU A 61 -22.38 -12.21 5.99
N SER A 62 -23.00 -11.81 4.88
CA SER A 62 -24.46 -11.68 4.75
C SER A 62 -24.89 -12.38 3.45
N GLY A 63 -25.41 -13.60 3.58
CA GLY A 63 -25.59 -14.50 2.43
C GLY A 63 -24.23 -14.88 1.82
N GLU A 64 -24.06 -14.62 0.53
CA GLU A 64 -22.79 -14.84 -0.19
C GLU A 64 -21.85 -13.63 -0.15
N ARG A 65 -22.31 -12.48 0.34
CA ARG A 65 -21.53 -11.24 0.31
C ARG A 65 -20.63 -11.15 1.53
N LEU A 66 -19.32 -11.09 1.27
CA LEU A 66 -18.28 -10.88 2.28
C LEU A 66 -17.91 -9.40 2.35
N GLN A 67 -17.88 -8.86 3.56
CA GLN A 67 -17.23 -7.58 3.85
C GLN A 67 -16.03 -7.82 4.77
N VAL A 68 -14.90 -7.20 4.44
CA VAL A 68 -13.61 -7.38 5.12
C VAL A 68 -13.12 -6.03 5.63
N ALA A 69 -12.64 -6.01 6.88
CA ALA A 69 -11.95 -4.86 7.47
C ALA A 69 -10.84 -5.35 8.43
N VAL A 70 -9.91 -4.46 8.77
CA VAL A 70 -8.85 -4.74 9.74
C VAL A 70 -8.77 -3.62 10.76
N SER A 71 -8.63 -3.99 12.03
CA SER A 71 -8.46 -3.03 13.13
C SER A 71 -7.13 -3.25 13.85
N GLY A 72 -6.44 -2.13 14.13
CA GLY A 72 -5.35 -2.09 15.11
C GLY A 72 -5.83 -1.77 16.53
N GLN A 73 -7.14 -1.58 16.74
CA GLN A 73 -7.73 -1.16 18.01
C GLN A 73 -8.51 -2.28 18.67
N ALA A 74 -8.63 -2.22 20.00
CA ALA A 74 -9.53 -3.10 20.73
C ALA A 74 -10.98 -2.84 20.31
N LEU A 75 -11.78 -3.92 20.23
CA LEU A 75 -13.18 -3.86 19.81
C LEU A 75 -14.06 -4.15 21.02
N VAL A 76 -15.10 -3.35 21.18
CA VAL A 76 -16.13 -3.52 22.21
C VAL A 76 -17.45 -3.76 21.50
N ALA A 77 -18.04 -4.94 21.72
CA ALA A 77 -19.37 -5.24 21.20
C ALA A 77 -20.44 -4.55 22.06
N ASP A 78 -21.34 -3.86 21.38
CA ASP A 78 -22.40 -3.03 21.96
C ASP A 78 -23.70 -3.06 21.13
N ALA A 79 -23.68 -3.75 19.99
CA ALA A 79 -24.79 -3.86 19.05
C ALA A 79 -25.28 -5.32 18.93
N GLY A 80 -26.53 -5.46 18.47
CA GLY A 80 -27.17 -6.75 18.22
C GLY A 80 -26.59 -7.52 17.02
N ALA A 81 -27.37 -7.65 15.93
CA ALA A 81 -27.02 -8.53 14.81
C ALA A 81 -25.59 -8.31 14.23
N PRO A 82 -24.92 -9.37 13.73
CA PRO A 82 -23.52 -9.32 13.26
C PRO A 82 -23.18 -8.17 12.32
N ARG A 83 -24.01 -7.91 11.31
CA ARG A 83 -23.73 -6.84 10.34
C ARG A 83 -23.83 -5.44 10.94
N SER A 84 -24.76 -5.23 11.87
CA SER A 84 -24.88 -3.97 12.59
C SER A 84 -23.65 -3.72 13.46
N GLN A 85 -23.16 -4.77 14.13
CA GLN A 85 -21.92 -4.69 14.91
C GLN A 85 -20.70 -4.39 14.04
N TYR A 86 -20.57 -5.07 12.90
CA TYR A 86 -19.49 -4.80 11.95
C TYR A 86 -19.50 -3.34 11.48
N ARG A 87 -20.66 -2.83 11.05
CA ARG A 87 -20.82 -1.43 10.61
C ARG A 87 -20.52 -0.42 11.72
N ALA A 88 -20.94 -0.71 12.96
CA ALA A 88 -20.63 0.14 14.11
C ALA A 88 -19.13 0.22 14.35
N TRP A 89 -18.41 -0.90 14.27
CA TRP A 89 -16.95 -0.91 14.42
C TRP A 89 -16.24 -0.21 13.28
N THR A 90 -16.61 -0.47 12.03
CA THR A 90 -15.94 0.17 10.89
C THR A 90 -16.15 1.68 10.91
N ALA A 91 -17.36 2.16 11.22
CA ALA A 91 -17.63 3.58 11.37
C ALA A 91 -16.88 4.20 12.56
N ARG A 92 -16.94 3.58 13.75
CA ARG A 92 -16.32 4.10 14.98
C ARG A 92 -14.82 4.23 14.88
N HIS A 93 -14.17 3.26 14.24
CA HIS A 93 -12.71 3.18 14.16
C HIS A 93 -12.17 3.70 12.81
N GLY A 94 -13.04 4.21 11.92
CA GLY A 94 -12.64 4.73 10.60
C GLY A 94 -11.99 3.67 9.71
N LEU A 95 -12.46 2.42 9.78
CA LEU A 95 -11.86 1.29 9.06
C LEU A 95 -12.40 1.24 7.63
N ALA A 96 -11.51 1.00 6.65
CA ALA A 96 -11.95 0.64 5.31
C ALA A 96 -12.75 -0.68 5.37
N SER A 97 -13.99 -0.64 4.89
CA SER A 97 -14.91 -1.79 4.81
C SER A 97 -15.12 -2.16 3.36
N TRP A 98 -14.44 -3.20 2.90
CA TRP A 98 -14.40 -3.56 1.48
C TRP A 98 -15.09 -4.90 1.20
N GLU A 99 -15.70 -5.00 0.02
CA GLU A 99 -16.30 -6.23 -0.51
C GLU A 99 -15.43 -6.75 -1.66
N PRO A 100 -14.92 -8.00 -1.58
CA PRO A 100 -14.08 -8.55 -2.63
C PRO A 100 -14.70 -8.47 -4.02
N GLY A 101 -13.89 -8.02 -4.99
CA GLY A 101 -14.31 -7.81 -6.37
C GLY A 101 -14.84 -6.40 -6.67
N MET A 102 -15.05 -5.56 -5.64
CA MET A 102 -15.40 -4.16 -5.85
C MET A 102 -14.15 -3.28 -6.03
N PRO A 103 -14.22 -2.16 -6.79
CA PRO A 103 -13.15 -1.19 -6.84
C PRO A 103 -12.78 -0.70 -5.44
N LEU A 104 -11.48 -0.54 -5.20
CA LEU A 104 -10.91 -0.06 -3.95
C LEU A 104 -10.01 1.13 -4.23
N GLU A 105 -10.32 2.26 -3.59
CA GLU A 105 -9.60 3.50 -3.83
C GLU A 105 -8.23 3.48 -3.14
N LEU A 106 -7.21 4.00 -3.81
CA LEU A 106 -5.89 4.21 -3.23
C LEU A 106 -5.83 5.60 -2.60
N SER A 107 -5.51 5.65 -1.30
CA SER A 107 -5.30 6.88 -0.55
C SER A 107 -3.80 7.23 -0.55
N PRO A 108 -3.38 8.29 -1.25
CA PRO A 108 -1.97 8.55 -1.49
C PRO A 108 -1.24 9.13 -0.27
N VAL A 109 0.08 8.99 -0.27
CA VAL A 109 1.01 9.63 0.66
C VAL A 109 1.96 10.55 -0.11
N THR A 110 2.15 11.76 0.39
CA THR A 110 3.12 12.71 -0.19
C THR A 110 4.45 12.62 0.53
N VAL A 111 5.53 12.41 -0.22
CA VAL A 111 6.91 12.36 0.29
C VAL A 111 7.68 13.58 -0.24
N PRO A 112 8.15 14.48 0.64
CA PRO A 112 8.87 15.69 0.21
C PRO A 112 10.23 15.34 -0.41
N LYS A 113 10.63 16.12 -1.42
CA LYS A 113 11.93 16.03 -2.08
C LYS A 113 12.55 17.42 -2.25
N PRO A 114 13.88 17.52 -2.37
CA PRO A 114 14.53 18.80 -2.67
C PRO A 114 13.95 19.45 -3.95
N TRP A 115 13.64 18.64 -4.96
CA TRP A 115 13.13 19.07 -6.26
C TRP A 115 11.60 19.24 -6.33
N GLY A 116 10.86 18.94 -5.26
CA GLY A 116 9.39 18.90 -5.29
C GLY A 116 8.84 17.87 -4.33
N ARG A 117 8.07 16.91 -4.85
CA ARG A 117 7.53 15.81 -4.06
C ARG A 117 7.24 14.59 -4.91
N GLU A 118 7.18 13.44 -4.25
CA GLU A 118 6.57 12.25 -4.78
C GLU A 118 5.17 12.09 -4.16
N ILE A 119 4.20 11.68 -4.95
CA ILE A 119 2.85 11.32 -4.47
C ILE A 119 2.71 9.82 -4.72
N TRP A 120 2.82 9.02 -3.67
CA TRP A 120 2.74 7.56 -3.74
C TRP A 120 1.30 7.11 -3.60
N TYR A 121 0.87 6.14 -4.41
CA TYR A 121 -0.45 5.53 -4.35
C TYR A 121 -0.42 4.11 -3.77
N SER A 122 0.68 3.38 -3.95
CA SER A 122 0.85 2.01 -3.46
C SER A 122 2.13 1.80 -2.64
N GLY A 123 2.84 2.88 -2.31
CA GLY A 123 4.11 2.81 -1.60
C GLY A 123 3.96 2.33 -0.16
N VAL A 124 4.77 1.35 0.22
CA VAL A 124 4.89 0.83 1.58
C VAL A 124 6.37 0.78 1.95
N GLU A 125 6.86 1.88 2.50
CA GLU A 125 8.26 2.03 2.94
C GLU A 125 8.31 2.68 4.33
N GLN A 126 9.47 2.68 4.97
CA GLN A 126 9.69 3.35 6.26
C GLN A 126 9.25 4.83 6.26
N ARG A 127 9.39 5.51 5.12
CA ARG A 127 9.05 6.94 4.96
C ARG A 127 7.55 7.21 4.83
N GLY A 128 6.75 6.18 4.54
CA GLY A 128 5.32 6.34 4.29
C GLY A 128 4.65 5.04 3.85
N VAL A 129 3.45 4.81 4.38
CA VAL A 129 2.61 3.65 4.05
C VAL A 129 1.30 4.15 3.47
N CYS A 130 1.06 3.84 2.20
CA CYS A 130 -0.19 4.12 1.54
C CYS A 130 -1.32 3.26 2.12
N SER A 131 -2.54 3.76 1.97
CA SER A 131 -3.73 3.09 2.48
C SER A 131 -4.74 2.87 1.36
N PHE A 132 -5.62 1.90 1.56
CA PHE A 132 -6.87 1.84 0.82
C PHE A 132 -7.93 2.72 1.51
N ALA A 133 -8.81 3.32 0.71
CA ALA A 133 -9.97 4.08 1.17
C ALA A 133 -11.27 3.40 0.69
N CYS A 134 -12.21 3.19 1.60
CA CYS A 134 -13.53 2.66 1.26
C CYS A 134 -14.55 2.97 2.36
N GLY A 135 -15.76 3.37 1.98
CA GLY A 135 -16.85 3.59 2.93
C GLY A 135 -16.57 4.67 3.98
N GLY A 136 -15.74 5.67 3.64
CA GLY A 136 -15.31 6.74 4.56
C GLY A 136 -14.22 6.35 5.55
N GLY A 137 -13.72 5.12 5.51
CA GLY A 137 -12.61 4.64 6.32
C GLY A 137 -11.36 4.35 5.51
N HIS A 138 -10.25 4.16 6.22
CA HIS A 138 -8.94 3.87 5.65
C HIS A 138 -8.35 2.60 6.26
N SER A 139 -7.52 1.89 5.49
CA SER A 139 -6.72 0.78 6.01
C SER A 139 -5.34 0.79 5.35
N PRO A 140 -4.24 0.68 6.10
CA PRO A 140 -2.92 0.49 5.50
C PRO A 140 -2.95 -0.68 4.51
N ILE A 141 -2.31 -0.51 3.35
CA ILE A 141 -2.29 -1.53 2.30
C ILE A 141 -1.87 -2.91 2.85
N PRO A 142 -0.77 -3.03 3.63
CA PRO A 142 -0.33 -4.33 4.14
C PRO A 142 -1.32 -5.00 5.09
N TRP A 143 -2.14 -4.22 5.78
CA TRP A 143 -3.12 -4.76 6.72
C TRP A 143 -4.24 -5.47 5.97
N LEU A 144 -4.78 -4.82 4.94
CA LEU A 144 -5.88 -5.40 4.17
C LEU A 144 -5.39 -6.55 3.28
N GLN A 145 -4.17 -6.47 2.72
CA GLN A 145 -3.53 -7.58 2.02
C GLN A 145 -3.42 -8.85 2.87
N ALA A 146 -3.14 -8.70 4.16
CA ALA A 146 -2.97 -9.84 5.07
C ALA A 146 -4.26 -10.61 5.35
N VAL A 147 -5.44 -10.04 5.05
CA VAL A 147 -6.73 -10.63 5.43
C VAL A 147 -7.65 -10.92 4.26
N VAL A 148 -7.33 -10.42 3.06
CA VAL A 148 -8.16 -10.63 1.87
C VAL A 148 -7.89 -12.00 1.26
N PRO A 149 -8.93 -12.85 1.06
CA PRO A 149 -8.78 -14.16 0.44
C PRO A 149 -8.23 -14.10 -0.99
N ASP A 150 -7.65 -15.22 -1.44
CA ASP A 150 -7.19 -15.45 -2.81
C ASP A 150 -6.19 -14.40 -3.35
N SER A 151 -5.48 -13.71 -2.45
CA SER A 151 -4.56 -12.62 -2.80
C SER A 151 -5.22 -11.53 -3.66
N GLY A 152 -6.52 -11.26 -3.44
CA GLY A 152 -7.30 -10.31 -4.24
C GLY A 152 -6.77 -8.87 -4.22
N LEU A 153 -5.86 -8.53 -3.30
CA LEU A 153 -5.15 -7.26 -3.22
C LEU A 153 -3.62 -7.44 -3.30
N GLY A 154 -3.15 -8.51 -3.94
CA GLY A 154 -1.75 -8.93 -3.95
C GLY A 154 -1.42 -9.92 -2.84
N VAL A 155 -0.21 -10.48 -2.89
CA VAL A 155 0.27 -11.45 -1.91
C VAL A 155 0.56 -10.76 -0.57
N ALA A 156 0.13 -11.36 0.53
CA ALA A 156 0.39 -10.83 1.86
C ALA A 156 1.90 -10.70 2.13
N ALA A 157 2.29 -9.59 2.77
CA ALA A 157 3.68 -9.26 3.06
C ALA A 157 4.61 -9.05 1.84
N GLU A 158 4.06 -9.02 0.62
CA GLU A 158 4.79 -8.59 -0.57
C GLU A 158 4.39 -7.16 -0.97
N PRO A 159 5.35 -6.28 -1.29
CA PRO A 159 5.04 -4.94 -1.76
C PRO A 159 4.33 -4.98 -3.12
N LEU A 160 3.32 -4.13 -3.27
CA LEU A 160 2.74 -3.86 -4.58
C LEU A 160 3.75 -3.14 -5.48
N VAL A 161 3.53 -3.19 -6.79
CA VAL A 161 4.23 -2.31 -7.73
C VAL A 161 4.03 -0.88 -7.28
N LEU A 162 5.13 -0.16 -7.05
CA LEU A 162 5.10 1.24 -6.61
C LEU A 162 4.56 2.14 -7.72
N LEU A 163 3.33 2.60 -7.55
CA LEU A 163 2.68 3.61 -8.35
C LEU A 163 2.89 4.97 -7.67
N LYS A 164 3.49 5.91 -8.38
CA LYS A 164 3.73 7.26 -7.89
C LYS A 164 3.62 8.31 -9.00
N ILE A 165 3.25 9.52 -8.61
CA ILE A 165 3.44 10.73 -9.41
C ILE A 165 4.71 11.42 -8.92
N LEU A 166 5.56 11.83 -9.86
CA LEU A 166 6.65 12.76 -9.60
C LEU A 166 6.13 14.16 -9.91
N ASP A 167 6.10 15.01 -8.90
CA ASP A 167 5.55 16.37 -8.98
C ASP A 167 6.68 17.38 -8.72
N PRO A 168 7.54 17.63 -9.73
CA PRO A 168 8.63 18.57 -9.62
C PRO A 168 8.13 20.00 -9.48
N ARG A 169 8.92 20.84 -8.80
CA ARG A 169 8.60 22.27 -8.71
C ARG A 169 8.67 22.91 -10.09
N PRO A 170 7.79 23.89 -10.39
CA PRO A 170 7.81 24.63 -11.64
C PRO A 170 8.91 25.71 -11.65
N GLN A 171 10.14 25.34 -11.30
CA GLN A 171 11.28 26.24 -11.20
C GLN A 171 12.50 25.60 -11.87
N PRO A 172 13.12 26.25 -12.88
CA PRO A 172 14.31 25.73 -13.53
C PRO A 172 15.43 25.41 -12.54
N VAL A 173 16.18 24.33 -12.78
CA VAL A 173 17.26 23.80 -11.92
C VAL A 173 16.76 23.20 -10.61
N VAL A 174 15.88 23.89 -9.88
CA VAL A 174 15.34 23.41 -8.60
C VAL A 174 14.40 22.24 -8.81
N GLY A 175 13.54 22.29 -9.83
CA GLY A 175 12.61 21.21 -10.19
C GLY A 175 13.27 20.04 -10.92
N ASP A 176 14.55 20.15 -11.28
CA ASP A 176 15.25 19.10 -12.01
C ASP A 176 15.55 17.93 -11.06
N LEU A 177 15.16 16.73 -11.49
CA LEU A 177 15.53 15.51 -10.79
C LEU A 177 17.02 15.22 -11.02
N TYR A 178 17.67 14.68 -10.00
CA TYR A 178 19.06 14.26 -10.11
C TYR A 178 19.18 12.95 -10.90
N PHE A 179 20.37 12.69 -11.44
CA PHE A 179 20.63 11.44 -12.13
C PHE A 179 20.66 10.28 -11.14
N GLU A 180 19.89 9.23 -11.43
CA GLU A 180 19.88 7.98 -10.68
C GLU A 180 20.26 6.82 -11.61
N LEU A 181 20.90 5.80 -11.05
CA LEU A 181 21.11 4.50 -11.68
C LEU A 181 20.54 3.43 -10.74
N HIS A 182 19.83 2.46 -11.30
CA HIS A 182 19.30 1.34 -10.57
C HIS A 182 19.87 0.04 -11.11
N GLU A 183 20.36 -0.83 -10.22
CA GLU A 183 20.85 -2.16 -10.60
C GLU A 183 19.70 -3.16 -10.77
N GLU A 184 18.72 -3.13 -9.87
CA GLU A 184 17.65 -4.14 -9.79
C GLU A 184 16.26 -3.56 -10.08
N LYS A 185 16.08 -2.25 -9.90
CA LYS A 185 14.78 -1.58 -10.00
C LYS A 185 14.47 -1.22 -11.45
N ARG A 186 13.36 -1.77 -11.95
CA ARG A 186 12.79 -1.44 -13.27
C ARG A 186 11.65 -0.46 -13.10
N GLU A 187 11.63 0.58 -13.93
CA GLU A 187 10.64 1.65 -13.87
C GLU A 187 10.07 1.96 -15.26
N VAL A 188 8.84 2.43 -15.28
CA VAL A 188 8.17 2.94 -16.49
C VAL A 188 7.67 4.33 -16.16
N TYR A 189 7.94 5.28 -17.05
CA TYR A 189 7.54 6.67 -16.91
C TYR A 189 6.43 6.98 -17.91
N VAL A 190 5.34 7.57 -17.42
CA VAL A 190 4.27 8.13 -18.24
C VAL A 190 4.20 9.62 -17.93
N VAL A 191 4.43 10.45 -18.95
CA VAL A 191 4.33 11.90 -18.80
C VAL A 191 2.85 12.29 -18.81
N THR A 192 2.35 12.81 -17.70
CA THR A 192 0.94 13.21 -17.55
C THR A 192 0.69 14.69 -17.80
N GLY A 193 1.75 15.52 -17.77
CA GLY A 193 1.66 16.95 -18.03
C GLY A 193 3.04 17.60 -18.13
N ILE A 194 3.07 18.78 -18.74
CA ILE A 194 4.22 19.68 -18.77
C ILE A 194 3.71 21.02 -18.25
N ASP A 195 4.31 21.52 -17.17
CA ASP A 195 3.91 22.79 -16.56
C ASP A 195 4.26 23.96 -17.51
N PRO A 196 3.26 24.73 -17.99
CA PRO A 196 3.50 25.81 -18.95
C PRO A 196 4.10 27.07 -18.33
N VAL A 197 4.11 27.21 -17.00
CA VAL A 197 4.76 28.32 -16.30
C VAL A 197 6.26 28.05 -16.20
N ALA A 198 6.65 26.82 -15.84
CA ALA A 198 8.03 26.38 -15.78
C ALA A 198 8.64 26.19 -17.17
N TRP A 199 7.83 25.68 -18.11
CA TRP A 199 8.22 25.38 -19.48
C TRP A 199 7.27 26.09 -20.47
N PRO A 200 7.42 27.43 -20.66
CA PRO A 200 6.54 28.20 -21.55
C PRO A 200 6.55 27.72 -23.01
N GLY A 201 7.63 27.05 -23.44
CA GLY A 201 7.71 26.42 -24.75
C GLY A 201 6.96 25.08 -24.86
N GLY A 202 6.34 24.60 -23.78
CA GLY A 202 5.64 23.31 -23.73
C GLY A 202 6.56 22.09 -23.89
N GLN A 203 7.87 22.26 -23.73
CA GLN A 203 8.87 21.21 -23.92
C GLN A 203 9.50 20.84 -22.58
N GLY A 204 9.24 19.63 -22.11
CA GLY A 204 10.02 18.98 -21.05
C GLY A 204 10.97 17.94 -21.64
N GLY A 205 11.90 17.43 -20.82
CA GLY A 205 12.87 16.43 -21.27
C GLY A 205 13.18 15.40 -20.20
N ILE A 206 13.40 14.15 -20.65
CA ILE A 206 13.98 13.08 -19.83
C ILE A 206 15.37 12.81 -20.36
N ARG A 207 16.36 12.77 -19.48
CA ARG A 207 17.74 12.39 -19.83
C ARG A 207 17.92 10.93 -19.48
N LEU A 208 18.22 10.10 -20.48
CA LEU A 208 18.37 8.66 -20.33
C LEU A 208 19.62 8.18 -21.07
N GLY A 209 20.47 7.44 -20.36
CA GLY A 209 21.70 6.88 -20.92
C GLY A 209 22.82 7.90 -21.15
N PHE A 210 23.88 7.44 -21.80
CA PHE A 210 25.05 8.24 -22.15
C PHE A 210 24.99 8.67 -23.63
N ASP A 211 25.54 9.84 -23.96
CA ASP A 211 25.64 10.31 -25.35
C ASP A 211 26.53 9.32 -26.15
N PRO A 212 26.00 8.66 -27.21
CA PRO A 212 26.76 7.72 -28.02
C PRO A 212 28.04 8.31 -28.62
N ARG A 213 28.07 9.62 -28.89
CA ARG A 213 29.26 10.28 -29.42
C ARG A 213 30.38 10.35 -28.38
N ARG A 214 30.03 10.59 -27.11
CA ARG A 214 31.00 10.57 -26.01
C ARG A 214 31.49 9.16 -25.69
N LEU A 215 30.63 8.15 -25.89
CA LEU A 215 31.05 6.76 -25.76
C LEU A 215 32.06 6.36 -26.84
N ALA A 216 31.90 6.87 -28.06
CA ALA A 216 32.79 6.59 -29.20
C ALA A 216 34.21 7.17 -29.03
N ASP A 217 34.40 8.14 -28.13
CA ASP A 217 35.73 8.69 -27.79
C ASP A 217 36.59 7.68 -27.00
N TYR A 218 36.02 6.56 -26.53
CA TYR A 218 36.71 5.53 -25.77
C TYR A 218 36.85 4.23 -26.58
N PRO A 219 37.97 3.50 -26.42
CA PRO A 219 38.22 2.27 -27.18
C PRO A 219 37.24 1.15 -26.84
N ASP A 220 36.71 1.11 -25.61
CA ASP A 220 35.71 0.16 -25.16
C ASP A 220 34.91 0.70 -23.94
N GLN A 221 33.88 -0.06 -23.53
CA GLN A 221 33.06 0.29 -22.37
C GLN A 221 33.83 0.33 -21.06
N GLN A 222 34.90 -0.47 -20.92
CA GLN A 222 35.67 -0.53 -19.67
C GLN A 222 36.50 0.74 -19.50
N ALA A 223 37.15 1.21 -20.57
CA ALA A 223 37.88 2.47 -20.59
C ALA A 223 36.96 3.66 -20.29
N PHE A 224 35.75 3.68 -20.87
CA PHE A 224 34.73 4.67 -20.54
C PHE A 224 34.35 4.63 -19.06
N ARG A 225 33.99 3.46 -18.52
CA ARG A 225 33.59 3.30 -17.11
C ARG A 225 34.68 3.76 -16.15
N GLN A 226 35.93 3.42 -16.42
CA GLN A 226 37.08 3.87 -15.63
C GLN A 226 37.27 5.39 -15.70
N ALA A 227 37.13 5.99 -16.88
CA ALA A 227 37.24 7.44 -17.03
C ALA A 227 36.09 8.18 -16.33
N TYR A 228 34.86 7.67 -16.46
CA TYR A 228 33.69 8.19 -15.76
C TYR A 228 33.88 8.11 -14.24
N LEU A 229 34.31 6.95 -13.72
CA LEU A 229 34.55 6.76 -12.29
C LEU A 229 35.59 7.75 -11.75
N ARG A 230 36.71 7.95 -12.46
CA ARG A 230 37.72 8.95 -12.09
C ARG A 230 37.14 10.36 -12.05
N ALA A 231 36.30 10.71 -13.01
CA ALA A 231 35.72 12.06 -13.10
C ALA A 231 34.71 12.36 -11.98
N VAL A 232 33.95 11.36 -11.51
CA VAL A 232 32.95 11.55 -10.45
C VAL A 232 33.51 11.40 -9.03
N GLN A 233 34.74 10.88 -8.89
CA GLN A 233 35.43 10.73 -7.59
C GLN A 233 36.44 11.85 -7.30
N ALA A 234 36.81 12.64 -8.31
CA ALA A 234 37.70 13.79 -8.18
C ALA A 234 36.97 15.00 -7.58
#